data_AF-A0A9D2D326-F1
#
_entry.id   AF-A0A9D2D326-F1
#
_cell.length_a   1.000
_cell.length_b   1.000
_cell.length_c   1.000
_cell.angle_alpha   90.00
_cell.angle_beta   90.00
_cell.angle_gamma   90.00
#
_symmetry.space_group_name_H-M   'P 1'
#
loop_
_entity.id
_entity.type
_entity.pdbx_description
1 polymer ?
#
loop_
_entity_poly.entity_id
_entity_poly.type
_entity_poly.pdbx_seq_one_letter_code
_entity_poly.pdbx_strand_id
1 'polypeptide(L)'
;TYRNGYADIIYAWDVVNEACDESQPDGLRNSYWYQIIGPDYLYYCFLYAREAEVLYSNQYASLYGLNPETDDLSSIQPKLFYNDYNEWVVSRSDAIVHFLTEEPWNENHEKVTSPVIHPDGDGTIYGDGLIDGIGMQGHLDDTQNIEQYMTALEKYDAAVDEIHITELDVGCTGSDANAEFYQAKFYYDFFARLIEEVKGGVNLTSVTIWGLTDDASWRTDVNPLLFNGDLSKKPAFEAMVMAGKGEEFSLTAVKLAVNAKDMHVSFEPYVEDGKTKTVTPQSVGVYSRGTGHQSVITMVNTENHTEDAVIGYALKISRSEQDASMKMDLSSYIGRTVKITAFVKTQDKKIRMGLDTTVSEQLIEKNASDDWVEVSAECTIPEDLNSANLYLETDGSADFYVDDIDISVVSQNAAGAENNV
;
A
#
# COMPACT_ATOMS: atom_id res chain seq x y z
N THR A 1 -18.76 -26.35 22.91
CA THR A 1 -17.62 -26.79 23.74
C THR A 1 -16.59 -27.41 22.84
N TYR A 2 -15.44 -26.75 22.67
CA TYR A 2 -14.33 -27.22 21.86
C TYR A 2 -13.69 -28.42 22.57
N ARG A 3 -13.90 -29.64 22.04
CA ARG A 3 -13.41 -30.88 22.66
C ARG A 3 -11.88 -30.97 22.74
N ASN A 4 -11.16 -30.11 22.02
CA ASN A 4 -9.71 -30.09 21.92
C ASN A 4 -9.09 -28.77 22.40
N GLY A 5 -9.79 -27.99 23.24
CA GLY A 5 -9.28 -26.71 23.75
C GLY A 5 -9.26 -25.58 22.71
N TYR A 6 -8.92 -24.36 23.18
CA TYR A 6 -9.04 -23.13 22.38
C TYR A 6 -7.83 -22.90 21.45
N ALA A 7 -6.58 -23.06 21.92
CA ALA A 7 -5.39 -22.71 21.13
C ALA A 7 -5.02 -23.67 19.99
N ASP A 8 -5.32 -24.97 20.11
CA ASP A 8 -5.14 -25.93 18.99
C ASP A 8 -6.06 -25.64 17.78
N ILE A 9 -7.09 -24.81 17.99
CA ILE A 9 -8.12 -24.48 16.98
C ILE A 9 -8.04 -23.00 16.60
N ILE A 10 -7.81 -22.13 17.58
CA ILE A 10 -7.75 -20.68 17.43
C ILE A 10 -6.40 -20.22 17.97
N TYR A 11 -5.44 -20.03 17.07
CA TYR A 11 -4.08 -19.65 17.44
C TYR A 11 -3.95 -18.14 17.77
N ALA A 12 -4.85 -17.31 17.23
CA ALA A 12 -4.88 -15.87 17.46
C ALA A 12 -6.30 -15.30 17.31
N TRP A 13 -6.52 -14.13 17.88
CA TRP A 13 -7.72 -13.30 17.72
C TRP A 13 -7.34 -11.87 17.37
N ASP A 14 -7.95 -11.32 16.32
CA ASP A 14 -8.03 -9.88 16.14
C ASP A 14 -9.06 -9.33 17.14
N VAL A 15 -8.58 -8.89 18.30
CA VAL A 15 -9.43 -8.43 19.41
C VAL A 15 -10.14 -7.13 19.03
N VAL A 16 -9.41 -6.23 18.36
CA VAL A 16 -9.93 -4.98 17.82
C VAL A 16 -9.45 -4.82 16.38
N ASN A 17 -10.38 -4.43 15.51
CA ASN A 17 -10.15 -4.22 14.10
C ASN A 17 -10.46 -2.76 13.70
N GLU A 18 -9.58 -2.13 12.93
CA GLU A 18 -9.81 -0.84 12.24
C GLU A 18 -10.14 0.36 13.14
N ALA A 19 -9.59 0.35 14.36
CA ALA A 19 -9.84 1.41 15.34
C ALA A 19 -9.11 2.71 15.03
N CYS A 20 -8.12 2.72 14.13
CA CYS A 20 -7.30 3.91 13.92
C CYS A 20 -7.99 4.95 13.02
N ASP A 21 -7.91 6.20 13.43
CA ASP A 21 -8.14 7.41 12.62
C ASP A 21 -7.08 8.45 13.03
N GLU A 22 -5.99 8.50 12.29
CA GLU A 22 -4.83 9.37 12.53
C GLU A 22 -5.15 10.87 12.43
N SER A 23 -6.36 11.23 11.96
CA SER A 23 -6.81 12.61 11.95
C SER A 23 -7.36 13.07 13.32
N GLN A 24 -7.64 12.13 14.23
CA GLN A 24 -8.10 12.43 15.58
C GLN A 24 -6.93 12.68 16.54
N PRO A 25 -7.09 13.55 17.54
CA PRO A 25 -6.03 13.85 18.51
C PRO A 25 -5.52 12.64 19.31
N ASP A 26 -6.39 11.65 19.52
CA ASP A 26 -6.08 10.39 20.23
C ASP A 26 -5.81 9.22 19.27
N GLY A 27 -5.81 9.48 17.95
CA GLY A 27 -5.61 8.46 16.92
C GLY A 27 -6.74 7.44 16.77
N LEU A 28 -7.86 7.60 17.50
CA LEU A 28 -8.96 6.64 17.52
C LEU A 28 -10.15 7.11 16.68
N ARG A 29 -10.65 6.20 15.84
CA ARG A 29 -11.87 6.39 15.06
C ARG A 29 -13.06 6.65 15.98
N ASN A 30 -13.89 7.64 15.62
CA ASN A 30 -15.16 7.94 16.29
C ASN A 30 -16.24 6.87 16.00
N SER A 31 -16.00 5.65 16.49
CA SER A 31 -16.87 4.48 16.37
C SER A 31 -18.00 4.48 17.40
N TYR A 32 -18.97 3.58 17.27
CA TYR A 32 -19.99 3.41 18.31
C TYR A 32 -19.40 2.97 19.65
N TRP A 33 -18.33 2.17 19.65
CA TRP A 33 -17.62 1.79 20.87
C TRP A 33 -17.04 3.03 21.55
N TYR A 34 -16.35 3.86 20.79
CA TYR A 34 -15.80 5.14 21.26
C TYR A 34 -16.89 6.06 21.82
N GLN A 35 -18.02 6.21 21.12
CA GLN A 35 -19.11 7.10 21.55
C GLN A 35 -19.82 6.62 22.83
N ILE A 36 -19.92 5.31 23.03
CA ILE A 36 -20.64 4.72 24.17
C ILE A 36 -19.76 4.63 25.41
N ILE A 37 -18.51 4.19 25.25
CA ILE A 37 -17.60 3.87 26.36
C ILE A 37 -16.60 5.01 26.60
N GLY A 38 -16.23 5.75 25.55
CA GLY A 38 -15.07 6.64 25.55
C GLY A 38 -13.82 5.94 25.00
N PRO A 39 -12.70 6.67 24.88
CA PRO A 39 -11.47 6.15 24.27
C PRO A 39 -10.87 4.93 25.02
N ASP A 40 -11.14 4.81 26.32
CA ASP A 40 -10.74 3.67 27.17
C ASP A 40 -11.26 2.30 26.67
N TYR A 41 -12.24 2.28 25.75
CA TYR A 41 -12.80 1.03 25.21
C TYR A 41 -11.73 0.08 24.67
N LEU A 42 -10.70 0.64 24.02
CA LEU A 42 -9.63 -0.15 23.42
C LEU A 42 -8.89 -0.97 24.48
N TYR A 43 -8.53 -0.33 25.60
CA TYR A 43 -7.89 -0.99 26.73
C TYR A 43 -8.79 -2.07 27.34
N TYR A 44 -10.08 -1.79 27.55
CA TYR A 44 -11.01 -2.77 28.10
C TYR A 44 -11.22 -3.98 27.18
N CYS A 45 -11.20 -3.81 25.85
CA CYS A 45 -11.28 -4.92 24.91
C CYS A 45 -10.13 -5.91 25.12
N PHE A 46 -8.89 -5.43 25.20
CA PHE A 46 -7.72 -6.28 25.43
C PHE A 46 -7.67 -6.86 26.84
N LEU A 47 -8.02 -6.07 27.86
CA LEU A 47 -8.11 -6.56 29.24
C LEU A 47 -9.07 -7.75 29.35
N TYR A 48 -10.29 -7.60 28.84
CA TYR A 48 -11.30 -8.66 28.92
C TYR A 48 -10.95 -9.86 28.04
N ALA A 49 -10.30 -9.64 26.90
CA ALA A 49 -9.77 -10.73 26.08
C ALA A 49 -8.71 -11.54 26.84
N ARG A 50 -7.76 -10.87 27.51
CA ARG A 50 -6.72 -11.54 28.31
C ARG A 50 -7.30 -12.24 29.54
N GLU A 51 -8.25 -11.62 30.24
CA GLU A 51 -8.96 -12.27 31.35
C GLU A 51 -9.69 -13.55 30.91
N ALA A 52 -10.35 -13.51 29.75
CA ALA A 52 -11.02 -14.66 29.18
C ALA A 52 -10.00 -15.74 28.78
N GLU A 53 -8.92 -15.36 28.13
CA GLU A 53 -7.84 -16.26 27.73
C GLU A 53 -7.24 -16.99 28.94
N VAL A 54 -6.94 -16.28 30.03
CA VAL A 54 -6.38 -16.86 31.27
C VAL A 54 -7.41 -17.77 31.92
N LEU A 55 -8.67 -17.34 31.98
CA LEU A 55 -9.74 -18.16 32.54
C LEU A 55 -9.89 -19.48 31.79
N TYR A 56 -9.89 -19.45 30.46
CA TYR A 56 -10.12 -20.65 29.65
C TYR A 56 -8.89 -21.53 29.55
N SER A 57 -7.67 -20.97 29.48
CA SER A 57 -6.44 -21.77 29.52
C SER A 57 -6.38 -22.59 30.81
N ASN A 58 -6.70 -21.99 31.96
CA ASN A 58 -6.81 -22.69 33.25
C ASN A 58 -7.86 -23.82 33.23
N GLN A 59 -9.04 -23.57 32.67
CA GLN A 59 -10.10 -24.59 32.57
C GLN A 59 -9.72 -25.77 31.68
N TYR A 60 -8.96 -25.51 30.61
CA TYR A 60 -8.60 -26.52 29.62
C TYR A 60 -7.23 -27.14 29.82
N ALA A 61 -6.38 -26.62 30.73
CA ALA A 61 -5.02 -27.11 30.99
C ALA A 61 -4.92 -28.65 31.10
N SER A 62 -5.85 -29.27 31.84
CA SER A 62 -5.88 -30.73 32.01
C SER A 62 -6.09 -31.52 30.71
N LEU A 63 -6.76 -30.95 29.69
CA LEU A 63 -6.91 -31.59 28.36
C LEU A 63 -5.57 -31.67 27.61
N TYR A 64 -4.64 -30.78 27.94
CA TYR A 64 -3.29 -30.71 27.38
C TYR A 64 -2.25 -31.40 28.27
N GLY A 65 -2.67 -32.04 29.37
CA GLY A 65 -1.75 -32.65 30.33
C GLY A 65 -0.98 -31.65 31.18
N LEU A 66 -1.46 -30.40 31.27
CA LEU A 66 -0.88 -29.33 32.06
C LEU A 66 -1.61 -29.17 33.40
N ASN A 67 -0.88 -28.77 34.42
CA ASN A 67 -1.41 -28.36 35.73
C ASN A 67 -1.54 -26.83 35.79
N PRO A 68 -2.77 -26.28 35.88
CA PRO A 68 -2.99 -24.83 35.89
C PRO A 68 -2.38 -24.10 37.10
N GLU A 69 -2.01 -24.82 38.17
CA GLU A 69 -1.38 -24.21 39.34
C GLU A 69 0.15 -24.12 39.26
N THR A 70 0.79 -24.90 38.38
CA THR A 70 2.25 -25.06 38.38
C THR A 70 2.90 -24.90 37.02
N ASP A 71 2.16 -25.11 35.95
CA ASP A 71 2.70 -25.17 34.60
C ASP A 71 2.43 -23.86 33.86
N ASP A 72 3.34 -23.52 32.94
CA ASP A 72 3.13 -22.40 32.02
C ASP A 72 2.06 -22.78 30.98
N LEU A 73 1.01 -21.96 30.90
CA LEU A 73 -0.13 -22.17 30.01
C LEU A 73 -0.02 -21.37 28.70
N SER A 74 1.06 -20.61 28.48
CA SER A 74 1.28 -19.79 27.28
C SER A 74 1.09 -20.57 25.97
N SER A 75 1.50 -21.83 25.94
CA SER A 75 1.35 -22.71 24.78
C SER A 75 -0.10 -23.04 24.40
N ILE A 76 -1.07 -22.84 25.30
CA ILE A 76 -2.49 -23.13 25.09
C ILE A 76 -3.36 -21.88 25.13
N GLN A 77 -2.73 -20.72 25.03
CA GLN A 77 -3.35 -19.40 25.03
C GLN A 77 -3.36 -18.84 23.59
N PRO A 78 -4.54 -18.50 23.02
CA PRO A 78 -4.59 -17.78 21.76
C PRO A 78 -3.93 -16.41 21.90
N LYS A 79 -3.15 -16.01 20.90
CA LYS A 79 -2.54 -14.68 20.88
C LYS A 79 -3.57 -13.58 20.58
N LEU A 80 -3.38 -12.40 21.14
CA LEU A 80 -4.29 -11.27 21.05
C LEU A 80 -3.69 -10.19 20.17
N PHE A 81 -4.37 -9.88 19.07
CA PHE A 81 -3.89 -8.98 18.01
C PHE A 81 -4.76 -7.73 17.88
N TYR A 82 -4.11 -6.64 17.50
CA TYR A 82 -4.74 -5.47 16.91
C TYR A 82 -4.57 -5.52 15.38
N ASN A 83 -5.65 -5.38 14.59
CA ASN A 83 -5.61 -5.48 13.12
C ASN A 83 -6.13 -4.19 12.46
N ASP A 84 -5.46 -3.67 11.41
CA ASP A 84 -5.91 -2.47 10.67
C ASP A 84 -5.38 -2.47 9.21
N TYR A 85 -6.02 -1.66 8.35
CA TYR A 85 -5.60 -1.38 6.97
C TYR A 85 -4.90 -0.02 6.85
N ASN A 86 -4.18 0.19 5.74
CA ASN A 86 -3.30 1.35 5.52
C ASN A 86 -2.28 1.54 6.66
N GLU A 87 -2.05 0.49 7.43
CA GLU A 87 -1.16 0.37 8.58
C GLU A 87 0.30 0.65 8.21
N TRP A 88 0.64 0.62 6.92
CA TRP A 88 1.95 1.02 6.40
C TRP A 88 2.08 2.52 6.13
N VAL A 89 0.99 3.29 6.20
CA VAL A 89 1.05 4.76 6.08
C VAL A 89 1.66 5.33 7.36
N VAL A 90 2.64 6.23 7.23
CA VAL A 90 3.44 6.72 8.36
C VAL A 90 2.55 7.27 9.49
N SER A 91 1.65 8.20 9.20
CA SER A 91 0.75 8.81 10.19
C SER A 91 -0.15 7.80 10.91
N ARG A 92 -0.63 6.79 10.18
CA ARG A 92 -1.47 5.72 10.74
C ARG A 92 -0.64 4.78 11.61
N SER A 93 0.53 4.35 11.12
CA SER A 93 1.44 3.51 11.89
C SER A 93 1.91 4.17 13.19
N ASP A 94 2.19 5.48 13.16
CA ASP A 94 2.53 6.27 14.35
C ASP A 94 1.36 6.30 15.35
N ALA A 95 0.14 6.58 14.88
CA ALA A 95 -1.04 6.58 15.73
C ALA A 95 -1.31 5.21 16.37
N ILE A 96 -1.13 4.13 15.60
CA ILE A 96 -1.31 2.75 16.08
C ILE A 96 -0.31 2.41 17.19
N VAL A 97 0.99 2.68 16.96
CA VAL A 97 2.00 2.44 18.00
C VAL A 97 1.69 3.28 19.24
N HIS A 98 1.37 4.56 19.05
CA HIS A 98 1.07 5.48 20.13
C HIS A 98 -0.04 4.99 21.06
N PHE A 99 -1.23 4.65 20.54
CA PHE A 99 -2.31 4.23 21.43
C PHE A 99 -2.12 2.82 22.01
N LEU A 100 -1.27 1.97 21.43
CA LEU A 100 -1.01 0.61 21.93
C LEU A 100 0.08 0.60 23.01
N THR A 101 1.12 1.41 22.85
CA THR A 101 2.36 1.28 23.64
C THR A 101 2.76 2.52 24.43
N GLU A 102 2.13 3.68 24.16
CA GLU A 102 2.52 4.95 24.78
C GLU A 102 1.41 5.59 25.62
N GLU A 103 0.14 5.43 25.22
CA GLU A 103 -1.00 6.03 25.93
C GLU A 103 -1.43 5.22 27.16
N PRO A 104 -1.32 5.76 28.39
CA PRO A 104 -1.60 5.05 29.62
C PRO A 104 -3.12 5.07 29.93
N TRP A 105 -3.90 4.31 29.16
CA TRP A 105 -5.37 4.25 29.26
C TRP A 105 -5.89 3.93 30.67
N ASN A 106 -5.13 3.15 31.45
CA ASN A 106 -5.47 2.77 32.83
C ASN A 106 -4.90 3.71 33.91
N GLU A 107 -4.34 4.87 33.56
CA GLU A 107 -3.82 5.88 34.50
C GLU A 107 -2.90 5.27 35.60
N ASN A 108 -1.92 4.43 35.23
CA ASN A 108 -1.06 3.67 36.16
C ASN A 108 -1.82 2.78 37.17
N HIS A 109 -2.83 2.03 36.67
CA HIS A 109 -3.65 1.08 37.44
C HIS A 109 -4.64 1.71 38.42
N GLU A 110 -4.92 3.02 38.29
CA GLU A 110 -5.91 3.71 39.12
C GLU A 110 -7.35 3.40 38.69
N LYS A 111 -7.61 3.16 37.39
CA LYS A 111 -8.98 2.91 36.90
C LYS A 111 -9.44 1.47 37.13
N VAL A 112 -8.57 0.50 36.85
CA VAL A 112 -8.90 -0.92 36.94
C VAL A 112 -7.71 -1.73 37.46
N THR A 113 -8.02 -2.77 38.23
CA THR A 113 -7.06 -3.76 38.71
C THR A 113 -7.54 -5.15 38.31
N SER A 114 -6.62 -5.96 37.80
CA SER A 114 -6.89 -7.33 37.35
C SER A 114 -5.66 -8.20 37.56
N PRO A 115 -5.80 -9.49 37.92
CA PRO A 115 -4.65 -10.38 38.09
C PRO A 115 -3.89 -10.67 36.79
N VAL A 116 -4.45 -10.32 35.63
CA VAL A 116 -3.76 -10.50 34.33
C VAL A 116 -2.89 -9.30 33.94
N ILE A 117 -3.06 -8.15 34.62
CA ILE A 117 -2.21 -6.97 34.39
C ILE A 117 -0.84 -7.25 34.99
N HIS A 118 0.21 -7.00 34.20
CA HIS A 118 1.59 -7.13 34.68
C HIS A 118 1.85 -6.27 35.93
N PRO A 119 2.48 -6.83 36.98
CA PRO A 119 2.78 -6.07 38.21
C PRO A 119 3.61 -4.81 37.98
N ASP A 120 4.45 -4.82 36.94
CA ASP A 120 5.33 -3.72 36.53
C ASP A 120 4.76 -2.95 35.31
N GLY A 121 3.48 -3.16 34.97
CA GLY A 121 2.82 -2.50 33.86
C GLY A 121 2.68 -0.99 34.08
N ASP A 122 2.62 -0.23 32.99
CA ASP A 122 2.60 1.24 32.96
C ASP A 122 1.21 1.83 32.61
N GLY A 123 0.18 0.98 32.51
CA GLY A 123 -1.17 1.37 32.16
C GLY A 123 -1.43 1.47 30.64
N THR A 124 -0.43 1.20 29.80
CA THR A 124 -0.60 1.02 28.35
C THR A 124 -1.06 -0.41 28.04
N ILE A 125 -1.58 -0.66 26.83
CA ILE A 125 -2.08 -1.98 26.46
C ILE A 125 -0.93 -2.99 26.38
N TYR A 126 0.18 -2.59 25.75
CA TYR A 126 1.40 -3.40 25.65
C TYR A 126 2.11 -3.56 27.00
N GLY A 127 2.37 -2.47 27.72
CA GLY A 127 3.09 -2.51 29.00
C GLY A 127 2.38 -3.34 30.07
N ASP A 128 1.05 -3.36 30.07
CA ASP A 128 0.25 -4.20 30.97
C ASP A 128 0.15 -5.68 30.54
N GLY A 129 0.74 -6.08 29.39
CA GLY A 129 0.77 -7.46 28.90
C GLY A 129 -0.51 -7.94 28.21
N LEU A 130 -1.33 -7.01 27.71
CA LEU A 130 -2.69 -7.31 27.25
C LEU A 130 -2.77 -7.63 25.75
N ILE A 131 -1.72 -7.33 24.98
CA ILE A 131 -1.61 -7.56 23.53
C ILE A 131 -0.35 -8.37 23.23
N ASP A 132 -0.42 -9.24 22.22
CA ASP A 132 0.70 -10.08 21.77
C ASP A 132 1.27 -9.62 20.42
N GLY A 133 0.46 -8.97 19.58
CA GLY A 133 0.93 -8.58 18.26
C GLY A 133 0.04 -7.66 17.45
N ILE A 134 0.53 -7.31 16.26
CA ILE A 134 -0.16 -6.46 15.28
C ILE A 134 -0.39 -7.25 13.99
N GLY A 135 -1.62 -7.18 13.49
CA GLY A 135 -2.04 -7.66 12.19
C GLY A 135 -1.97 -6.52 11.18
N MET A 136 -1.10 -6.68 10.19
CA MET A 136 -1.02 -5.81 9.03
C MET A 136 -1.93 -6.39 7.94
N GLN A 137 -3.09 -5.77 7.66
CA GLN A 137 -4.01 -6.31 6.66
C GLN A 137 -3.32 -6.51 5.31
N GLY A 138 -2.52 -5.55 4.83
CA GLY A 138 -1.78 -5.74 3.59
C GLY A 138 -2.64 -5.71 2.33
N HIS A 139 -3.66 -4.85 2.30
CA HIS A 139 -4.40 -4.54 1.07
C HIS A 139 -3.58 -3.58 0.19
N LEU A 140 -2.84 -4.13 -0.78
CA LEU A 140 -1.88 -3.40 -1.60
C LEU A 140 -2.30 -3.35 -3.07
N ASP A 141 -1.50 -2.68 -3.89
CA ASP A 141 -1.53 -2.73 -5.34
C ASP A 141 -0.12 -2.89 -5.90
N ASP A 142 -0.02 -3.24 -7.18
CA ASP A 142 1.25 -3.52 -7.87
C ASP A 142 2.15 -2.29 -8.06
N THR A 143 1.71 -1.10 -7.64
CA THR A 143 2.48 0.14 -7.65
C THR A 143 2.91 0.62 -6.25
N GLN A 144 2.49 -0.09 -5.21
CA GLN A 144 2.73 0.26 -3.81
C GLN A 144 4.23 0.33 -3.50
N ASN A 145 4.60 1.22 -2.57
CA ASN A 145 5.98 1.32 -2.12
C ASN A 145 6.30 0.22 -1.10
N ILE A 146 7.11 -0.75 -1.51
CA ILE A 146 7.53 -1.89 -0.67
C ILE A 146 8.34 -1.42 0.55
N GLU A 147 9.27 -0.48 0.38
CA GLU A 147 10.11 -0.03 1.51
C GLU A 147 9.32 0.74 2.55
N GLN A 148 8.27 1.47 2.14
CA GLN A 148 7.34 2.09 3.09
C GLN A 148 6.65 1.02 3.95
N TYR A 149 6.23 -0.09 3.33
CA TYR A 149 5.65 -1.22 4.06
C TYR A 149 6.67 -1.83 5.03
N MET A 150 7.92 -2.02 4.60
CA MET A 150 8.97 -2.57 5.48
C MET A 150 9.30 -1.65 6.64
N THR A 151 9.32 -0.33 6.43
CA THR A 151 9.53 0.64 7.51
C THR A 151 8.43 0.54 8.58
N ALA A 152 7.18 0.32 8.17
CA ALA A 152 6.10 0.08 9.12
C ALA A 152 6.22 -1.28 9.81
N LEU A 153 6.59 -2.33 9.09
CA LEU A 153 6.87 -3.66 9.64
C LEU A 153 7.95 -3.60 10.73
N GLU A 154 9.09 -2.98 10.46
CA GLU A 154 10.18 -2.77 11.43
C GLU A 154 9.71 -1.93 12.65
N LYS A 155 8.87 -0.92 12.42
CA LYS A 155 8.30 -0.10 13.48
C LYS A 155 7.41 -0.93 14.41
N TYR A 156 6.58 -1.80 13.86
CA TYR A 156 5.74 -2.69 14.66
C TYR A 156 6.56 -3.75 15.39
N ASP A 157 7.62 -4.28 14.78
CA ASP A 157 8.53 -5.24 15.41
C ASP A 157 9.21 -4.67 16.64
N ALA A 158 9.54 -3.37 16.59
CA ALA A 158 10.10 -2.65 17.73
C ALA A 158 9.07 -2.32 18.83
N ALA A 159 7.77 -2.38 18.52
CA ALA A 159 6.69 -1.92 19.38
C ALA A 159 5.94 -3.06 20.09
N VAL A 160 5.81 -4.23 19.45
CA VAL A 160 5.08 -5.40 19.97
C VAL A 160 5.87 -6.68 19.76
N ASP A 161 5.45 -7.77 20.41
CA ASP A 161 6.19 -9.03 20.38
C ASP A 161 6.08 -9.76 19.04
N GLU A 162 4.99 -9.61 18.28
CA GLU A 162 4.73 -10.39 17.07
C GLU A 162 3.96 -9.62 16.00
N ILE A 163 4.22 -9.95 14.72
CA ILE A 163 3.52 -9.38 13.58
C ILE A 163 2.94 -10.49 12.72
N HIS A 164 1.70 -10.32 12.26
CA HIS A 164 1.12 -11.07 11.15
C HIS A 164 0.85 -10.12 9.98
N ILE A 165 0.95 -10.64 8.75
CA ILE A 165 0.24 -10.07 7.61
C ILE A 165 -1.05 -10.88 7.44
N THR A 166 -2.21 -10.26 7.62
CA THR A 166 -3.48 -10.95 7.90
C THR A 166 -4.39 -11.08 6.69
N GLU A 167 -4.31 -10.16 5.72
CA GLU A 167 -5.29 -10.03 4.63
C GLU A 167 -4.64 -9.66 3.28
N LEU A 168 -3.45 -10.19 3.00
CA LEU A 168 -2.66 -9.78 1.84
C LEU A 168 -3.40 -10.03 0.53
N ASP A 169 -3.59 -8.96 -0.23
CA ASP A 169 -4.03 -9.00 -1.62
C ASP A 169 -3.38 -7.82 -2.38
N VAL A 170 -3.04 -8.02 -3.65
CA VAL A 170 -2.29 -7.03 -4.45
C VAL A 170 -3.06 -6.75 -5.72
N GLY A 171 -3.79 -5.64 -5.80
CA GLY A 171 -4.54 -5.28 -7.00
C GLY A 171 -3.65 -4.98 -8.21
N CYS A 172 -4.07 -5.43 -9.39
CA CYS A 172 -3.54 -4.97 -10.67
C CYS A 172 -4.03 -3.54 -10.95
N THR A 173 -3.13 -2.56 -11.07
CA THR A 173 -3.48 -1.20 -11.51
C THR A 173 -3.60 -1.11 -13.04
N GLY A 174 -2.83 -1.93 -13.76
CA GLY A 174 -2.87 -2.03 -15.21
C GLY A 174 -4.04 -2.86 -15.75
N SER A 175 -4.38 -2.64 -17.02
CA SER A 175 -5.40 -3.43 -17.75
C SER A 175 -4.90 -4.01 -19.08
N ASP A 176 -3.61 -3.81 -19.39
CA ASP A 176 -3.00 -4.32 -20.61
C ASP A 176 -2.45 -5.75 -20.44
N ALA A 177 -1.79 -6.29 -21.47
CA ALA A 177 -1.27 -7.65 -21.46
C ALA A 177 -0.12 -7.87 -20.45
N ASN A 178 0.40 -6.81 -19.81
CA ASN A 178 1.44 -6.85 -18.79
C ASN A 178 0.91 -6.58 -17.37
N ALA A 179 -0.39 -6.36 -17.17
CA ALA A 179 -0.97 -6.15 -15.85
C ALA A 179 -0.58 -7.26 -14.85
N GLU A 180 -0.80 -8.52 -15.22
CA GLU A 180 -0.42 -9.67 -14.37
C GLU A 180 1.10 -9.83 -14.21
N PHE A 181 1.91 -9.32 -15.15
CA PHE A 181 3.37 -9.33 -15.03
C PHE A 181 3.83 -8.37 -13.93
N TYR A 182 3.28 -7.16 -13.86
CA TYR A 182 3.65 -6.17 -12.84
C TYR A 182 3.18 -6.60 -11.45
N GLN A 183 1.95 -7.12 -11.34
CA GLN A 183 1.49 -7.79 -10.12
C GLN A 183 2.45 -8.91 -9.69
N ALA A 184 2.90 -9.75 -10.64
CA ALA A 184 3.84 -10.82 -10.33
C ALA A 184 5.21 -10.29 -9.88
N LYS A 185 5.72 -9.24 -10.51
CA LYS A 185 6.97 -8.59 -10.10
C LYS A 185 6.87 -8.03 -8.68
N PHE A 186 5.75 -7.37 -8.36
CA PHE A 186 5.48 -6.88 -7.01
C PHE A 186 5.47 -8.02 -5.99
N TYR A 187 4.72 -9.10 -6.23
CA TYR A 187 4.71 -10.27 -5.33
C TYR A 187 6.11 -10.85 -5.11
N TYR A 188 6.93 -10.95 -6.16
CA TYR A 188 8.30 -11.42 -6.02
C TYR A 188 9.14 -10.50 -5.14
N ASP A 189 9.15 -9.19 -5.43
CA ASP A 189 9.98 -8.23 -4.70
C ASP A 189 9.53 -8.11 -3.24
N PHE A 190 8.21 -8.06 -3.02
CA PHE A 190 7.62 -7.95 -1.68
C PHE A 190 7.98 -9.16 -0.83
N PHE A 191 7.78 -10.39 -1.32
CA PHE A 191 8.15 -11.59 -0.56
C PHE A 191 9.67 -11.74 -0.39
N ALA A 192 10.47 -11.37 -1.38
CA ALA A 192 11.92 -11.38 -1.25
C ALA A 192 12.37 -10.46 -0.10
N ARG A 193 11.80 -9.25 -0.05
CA ARG A 193 12.09 -8.27 1.00
C ARG A 193 11.56 -8.72 2.38
N LEU A 194 10.36 -9.28 2.47
CA LEU A 194 9.85 -9.88 3.72
C LEU A 194 10.76 -11.00 4.24
N ILE A 195 11.28 -11.86 3.36
CA ILE A 195 12.22 -12.92 3.73
C ILE A 195 13.53 -12.33 4.25
N GLU A 196 13.99 -11.22 3.69
CA GLU A 196 15.16 -10.48 4.20
C GLU A 196 14.91 -9.92 5.60
N GLU A 197 13.75 -9.31 5.85
CA GLU A 197 13.36 -8.79 7.18
C GLU A 197 13.32 -9.89 8.24
N VAL A 198 12.66 -11.01 7.92
CA VAL A 198 12.57 -12.16 8.84
C VAL A 198 13.96 -12.75 9.11
N LYS A 199 14.84 -12.81 8.11
CA LYS A 199 16.25 -13.21 8.32
C LYS A 199 17.03 -12.18 9.13
N GLY A 200 16.66 -10.90 9.04
CA GLY A 200 17.22 -9.79 9.79
C GLY A 200 16.83 -9.80 11.26
N GLY A 201 15.72 -10.45 11.61
CA GLY A 201 15.28 -10.66 12.99
C GLY A 201 13.84 -10.24 13.26
N VAL A 202 13.14 -9.66 12.29
CA VAL A 202 11.73 -9.27 12.44
C VAL A 202 10.87 -10.49 12.76
N ASN A 203 10.06 -10.41 13.81
CA ASN A 203 9.17 -11.49 14.26
C ASN A 203 7.83 -11.51 13.50
N LEU A 204 7.92 -11.61 12.17
CA LEU A 204 6.78 -11.86 11.29
C LEU A 204 6.52 -13.38 11.21
N THR A 205 5.45 -13.85 11.83
CA THR A 205 5.20 -15.30 12.00
C THR A 205 4.11 -15.85 11.08
N SER A 206 3.32 -14.99 10.43
CA SER A 206 2.24 -15.38 9.54
C SER A 206 2.07 -14.42 8.37
N VAL A 207 1.80 -14.95 7.17
CA VAL A 207 1.33 -14.20 6.00
C VAL A 207 0.12 -14.94 5.42
N THR A 208 -1.05 -14.30 5.49
CA THR A 208 -2.33 -14.84 5.01
C THR A 208 -2.77 -14.07 3.77
N ILE A 209 -3.13 -14.80 2.71
CA ILE A 209 -3.70 -14.22 1.49
C ILE A 209 -5.23 -14.11 1.64
N TRP A 210 -5.82 -12.96 1.31
CA TRP A 210 -7.25 -12.68 1.53
C TRP A 210 -8.18 -13.25 0.46
N GLY A 211 -8.08 -14.55 0.25
CA GLY A 211 -8.93 -15.30 -0.65
C GLY A 211 -8.16 -16.31 -1.49
N LEU A 212 -8.91 -17.08 -2.28
CA LEU A 212 -8.35 -18.08 -3.18
C LEU A 212 -8.29 -17.59 -4.63
N THR A 213 -9.45 -17.23 -5.21
CA THR A 213 -9.58 -16.88 -6.63
C THR A 213 -10.10 -15.47 -6.83
N ASP A 214 -9.64 -14.80 -7.89
CA ASP A 214 -9.99 -13.41 -8.20
C ASP A 214 -11.51 -13.16 -8.27
N ASP A 215 -12.28 -14.11 -8.81
CA ASP A 215 -13.74 -14.03 -8.95
C ASP A 215 -14.50 -14.13 -7.62
N ALA A 216 -13.82 -14.57 -6.55
CA ALA A 216 -14.35 -14.67 -5.19
C ALA A 216 -13.78 -13.61 -4.24
N SER A 217 -12.84 -12.78 -4.69
CA SER A 217 -12.25 -11.70 -3.89
C SER A 217 -13.28 -10.62 -3.57
N TRP A 218 -13.16 -9.95 -2.43
CA TRP A 218 -13.89 -8.71 -2.15
C TRP A 218 -13.49 -7.55 -3.09
N ARG A 219 -12.29 -7.63 -3.69
CA ARG A 219 -11.68 -6.67 -4.62
C ARG A 219 -11.68 -7.22 -6.07
N THR A 220 -12.77 -7.88 -6.50
CA THR A 220 -12.86 -8.52 -7.83
C THR A 220 -12.44 -7.63 -9.01
N ASP A 221 -12.69 -6.32 -8.95
CA ASP A 221 -12.41 -5.38 -10.06
C ASP A 221 -10.91 -5.23 -10.40
N VAL A 222 -10.01 -5.64 -9.50
CA VAL A 222 -8.56 -5.48 -9.66
C VAL A 222 -7.79 -6.80 -9.68
N ASN A 223 -8.50 -7.94 -9.77
CA ASN A 223 -7.89 -9.28 -9.85
C ASN A 223 -6.71 -9.49 -8.88
N PRO A 224 -6.92 -9.42 -7.55
CA PRO A 224 -5.82 -9.16 -6.61
C PRO A 224 -5.15 -10.42 -6.02
N LEU A 225 -5.60 -11.62 -6.39
CA LEU A 225 -5.20 -12.89 -5.79
C LEU A 225 -4.27 -13.70 -6.70
N LEU A 226 -3.90 -14.91 -6.25
CA LEU A 226 -2.89 -15.76 -6.89
C LEU A 226 -3.46 -16.69 -7.98
N PHE A 227 -4.78 -16.84 -8.04
CA PHE A 227 -5.47 -17.78 -8.93
C PHE A 227 -6.64 -17.12 -9.65
N ASN A 228 -6.83 -17.50 -10.90
CA ASN A 228 -7.99 -17.13 -11.69
C ASN A 228 -9.25 -17.87 -11.20
N GLY A 229 -10.44 -17.42 -11.60
CA GLY A 229 -11.71 -18.07 -11.22
C GLY A 229 -11.89 -19.51 -11.73
N ASP A 230 -11.10 -19.92 -12.74
CA ASP A 230 -11.03 -21.32 -13.19
C ASP A 230 -10.00 -22.17 -12.43
N LEU A 231 -9.46 -21.64 -11.33
CA LEU A 231 -8.40 -22.24 -10.49
C LEU A 231 -7.04 -22.36 -11.18
N SER A 232 -6.87 -21.80 -12.39
CA SER A 232 -5.54 -21.71 -12.99
C SER A 232 -4.67 -20.73 -12.21
N LYS A 233 -3.37 -21.03 -12.13
CA LYS A 233 -2.38 -20.18 -11.47
C LYS A 233 -2.15 -18.92 -12.30
N LYS A 234 -2.04 -17.78 -11.63
CA LYS A 234 -1.56 -16.53 -12.22
C LYS A 234 -0.03 -16.45 -12.17
N PRO A 235 0.60 -15.58 -12.98
CA PRO A 235 2.01 -15.26 -12.86
C PRO A 235 2.44 -14.87 -11.43
N ALA A 236 1.55 -14.20 -10.67
CA ALA A 236 1.75 -13.85 -9.27
C ALA A 236 2.07 -15.04 -8.36
N PHE A 237 1.39 -16.18 -8.54
CA PHE A 237 1.66 -17.41 -7.78
C PHE A 237 3.09 -17.91 -8.01
N GLU A 238 3.50 -18.01 -9.29
CA GLU A 238 4.83 -18.52 -9.63
C GLU A 238 5.93 -17.58 -9.14
N ALA A 239 5.69 -16.26 -9.20
CA ALA A 239 6.60 -15.25 -8.69
C ALA A 239 6.79 -15.30 -7.17
N MET A 240 5.70 -15.46 -6.41
CA MET A 240 5.78 -15.65 -4.95
C MET A 240 6.56 -16.93 -4.59
N VAL A 241 6.37 -18.01 -5.36
CA VAL A 241 7.12 -19.27 -5.17
C VAL A 241 8.61 -19.09 -5.48
N MET A 242 8.97 -18.35 -6.54
CA MET A 242 10.37 -18.05 -6.85
C MET A 242 11.05 -17.31 -5.69
N ALA A 243 10.43 -16.25 -5.16
CA ALA A 243 10.94 -15.51 -4.01
C ALA A 243 11.13 -16.42 -2.78
N GLY A 244 10.12 -17.23 -2.46
CA GLY A 244 10.17 -18.18 -1.33
C GLY A 244 11.30 -19.22 -1.43
N LYS A 245 11.74 -19.55 -2.64
CA LYS A 245 12.87 -20.45 -2.88
C LYS A 245 14.22 -19.75 -3.04
N GLY A 246 14.24 -18.42 -3.12
CA GLY A 246 15.43 -17.64 -3.47
C GLY A 246 15.90 -17.87 -4.92
N GLU A 247 14.98 -18.17 -5.82
CA GLU A 247 15.24 -18.27 -7.26
C GLU A 247 15.22 -16.86 -7.90
N GLU A 248 16.00 -16.64 -8.97
CA GLU A 248 15.94 -15.37 -9.71
C GLU A 248 14.57 -15.20 -10.40
N PHE A 249 14.03 -13.98 -10.38
CA PHE A 249 12.81 -13.66 -11.13
C PHE A 249 13.01 -13.89 -12.63
N SER A 250 12.20 -14.78 -13.20
CA SER A 250 12.41 -15.28 -14.57
C SER A 250 11.25 -15.02 -15.54
N LEU A 251 10.18 -14.34 -15.10
CA LEU A 251 9.08 -13.95 -15.98
C LEU A 251 9.50 -12.81 -16.89
N THR A 252 8.91 -12.76 -18.09
CA THR A 252 9.14 -11.68 -19.05
C THR A 252 7.83 -11.00 -19.39
N ALA A 253 7.86 -9.67 -19.49
CA ALA A 253 6.74 -8.90 -20.00
C ALA A 253 6.51 -9.26 -21.47
N VAL A 254 5.25 -9.25 -21.90
CA VAL A 254 4.91 -9.33 -23.31
C VAL A 254 5.31 -8.02 -23.95
N LYS A 255 6.08 -8.10 -25.05
CA LYS A 255 6.32 -6.94 -25.91
C LYS A 255 4.98 -6.54 -26.54
N LEU A 256 4.32 -5.53 -25.95
CA LEU A 256 3.06 -5.02 -26.47
C LEU A 256 3.28 -4.58 -27.91
N ALA A 257 2.35 -4.94 -28.80
CA ALA A 257 2.35 -4.42 -30.15
C ALA A 257 2.27 -2.90 -30.05
N VAL A 258 3.37 -2.23 -30.41
CA VAL A 258 3.50 -0.78 -30.27
C VAL A 258 2.57 -0.12 -31.29
N ASN A 259 1.31 0.08 -30.91
CA ASN A 259 0.31 0.89 -31.61
C ASN A 259 0.07 2.19 -30.84
N ALA A 260 1.09 2.68 -30.13
CA ALA A 260 1.04 3.98 -29.45
C ALA A 260 0.55 5.02 -30.46
N LYS A 261 -0.59 5.61 -30.19
CA LYS A 261 -1.11 6.77 -30.91
C LYS A 261 -0.75 8.00 -30.10
N ASP A 262 -0.87 9.14 -30.74
CA ASP A 262 -0.85 10.39 -30.00
C ASP A 262 -1.97 10.34 -28.94
N MET A 263 -1.62 10.75 -27.73
CA MET A 263 -2.51 10.79 -26.58
C MET A 263 -2.58 12.22 -26.09
N HIS A 264 -3.80 12.67 -25.83
CA HIS A 264 -4.07 13.93 -25.16
C HIS A 264 -4.91 13.59 -23.94
N VAL A 265 -4.45 13.99 -22.77
CA VAL A 265 -5.16 13.85 -21.51
C VAL A 265 -5.51 15.24 -21.04
N SER A 266 -6.78 15.62 -21.27
CA SER A 266 -7.45 16.62 -20.45
C SER A 266 -8.17 15.91 -19.31
N PHE A 267 -8.31 16.60 -18.19
CA PHE A 267 -8.94 16.06 -16.99
C PHE A 267 -10.46 16.26 -16.99
N GLU A 268 -10.99 16.67 -18.14
CA GLU A 268 -12.36 17.14 -18.28
C GLU A 268 -13.34 15.99 -18.50
N PRO A 269 -14.56 16.09 -17.97
CA PRO A 269 -15.61 15.14 -18.31
C PRO A 269 -15.88 15.17 -19.82
N TYR A 270 -15.82 14.00 -20.47
CA TYR A 270 -16.11 13.85 -21.90
C TYR A 270 -17.34 12.98 -22.12
N VAL A 271 -17.92 13.06 -23.32
CA VAL A 271 -19.08 12.22 -23.70
C VAL A 271 -18.61 11.13 -24.64
N GLU A 272 -18.82 9.88 -24.24
CA GLU A 272 -18.59 8.70 -25.06
C GLU A 272 -19.84 7.82 -25.03
N ASP A 273 -20.29 7.38 -26.21
CA ASP A 273 -21.53 6.61 -26.38
C ASP A 273 -22.77 7.23 -25.71
N GLY A 274 -22.83 8.56 -25.68
CA GLY A 274 -23.92 9.32 -25.07
C GLY A 274 -23.94 9.35 -23.55
N LYS A 275 -22.88 8.86 -22.88
CA LYS A 275 -22.69 8.96 -21.43
C LYS A 275 -21.52 9.89 -21.11
N THR A 276 -21.69 10.73 -20.09
CA THR A 276 -20.59 11.49 -19.51
C THR A 276 -19.66 10.54 -18.75
N LYS A 277 -18.38 10.57 -19.08
CA LYS A 277 -17.30 9.87 -18.38
C LYS A 277 -16.36 10.90 -17.77
N THR A 278 -15.81 10.57 -16.60
CA THR A 278 -14.80 11.38 -15.92
C THR A 278 -13.46 10.66 -16.01
N VAL A 279 -12.39 11.41 -16.22
CA VAL A 279 -11.02 10.89 -16.19
C VAL A 279 -10.59 10.73 -14.73
N THR A 280 -10.05 9.57 -14.37
CA THR A 280 -9.35 9.37 -13.08
C THR A 280 -7.85 9.27 -13.32
N PRO A 281 -7.00 9.64 -12.35
CA PRO A 281 -5.54 9.49 -12.49
C PRO A 281 -5.12 8.10 -12.96
N GLN A 282 -5.68 7.06 -12.36
CA GLN A 282 -5.39 5.66 -12.69
C GLN A 282 -5.85 5.29 -14.11
N SER A 283 -6.99 5.83 -14.59
CA SER A 283 -7.50 5.54 -15.94
C SER A 283 -6.57 6.02 -17.07
N VAL A 284 -5.67 6.95 -16.76
CA VAL A 284 -4.66 7.50 -17.68
C VAL A 284 -3.24 7.12 -17.27
N GLY A 285 -3.09 6.14 -16.37
CA GLY A 285 -1.80 5.62 -15.95
C GLY A 285 -0.97 6.58 -15.10
N VAL A 286 -1.61 7.52 -14.38
CA VAL A 286 -0.94 8.43 -13.45
C VAL A 286 -0.94 7.85 -12.04
N TYR A 287 0.24 7.84 -11.42
CA TYR A 287 0.51 7.29 -10.09
C TYR A 287 1.43 8.22 -9.28
N SER A 288 1.50 8.00 -7.97
CA SER A 288 2.46 8.70 -7.10
C SER A 288 3.88 8.20 -7.35
N ARG A 289 4.86 9.06 -7.02
CA ARG A 289 6.30 8.77 -7.10
C ARG A 289 6.99 9.34 -5.87
N GLY A 290 7.98 8.63 -5.31
CA GLY A 290 8.84 9.12 -4.23
C GLY A 290 9.58 8.01 -3.49
N THR A 291 10.68 8.35 -2.81
CA THR A 291 11.62 7.41 -2.17
C THR A 291 11.44 7.25 -0.66
N GLY A 292 10.56 8.06 -0.06
CA GLY A 292 10.11 7.90 1.33
C GLY A 292 8.74 8.55 1.60
N HIS A 293 8.35 9.50 0.76
CA HIS A 293 7.05 10.19 0.85
C HIS A 293 6.30 10.04 -0.48
N GLN A 294 5.03 9.66 -0.42
CA GLN A 294 4.16 9.63 -1.60
C GLN A 294 3.33 10.91 -1.66
N SER A 295 3.08 11.37 -2.88
CA SER A 295 2.10 12.42 -3.11
C SER A 295 0.69 11.86 -3.09
N VAL A 296 -0.28 12.67 -2.66
CA VAL A 296 -1.70 12.39 -2.82
C VAL A 296 -2.18 13.05 -4.10
N ILE A 297 -2.56 12.23 -5.08
CA ILE A 297 -3.00 12.69 -6.39
C ILE A 297 -4.52 12.71 -6.45
N THR A 298 -5.10 13.89 -6.67
CA THR A 298 -6.56 14.09 -6.69
C THR A 298 -6.99 14.96 -7.86
N MET A 299 -8.21 14.74 -8.34
CA MET A 299 -8.85 15.62 -9.31
C MET A 299 -9.48 16.80 -8.57
N VAL A 300 -9.16 18.03 -8.98
CA VAL A 300 -9.75 19.25 -8.43
C VAL A 300 -10.37 20.08 -9.55
N ASN A 301 -11.42 20.84 -9.23
CA ASN A 301 -12.03 21.81 -10.14
C ASN A 301 -11.79 23.27 -9.70
N THR A 302 -10.85 23.48 -8.79
CA THR A 302 -10.42 24.81 -8.32
C THR A 302 -9.34 25.42 -9.20
N GLU A 303 -8.70 24.59 -10.04
CA GLU A 303 -7.64 24.94 -10.99
C GLU A 303 -7.95 24.22 -12.31
N ASN A 304 -7.61 24.85 -13.42
CA ASN A 304 -7.80 24.35 -14.79
C ASN A 304 -6.93 25.16 -15.75
N HIS A 305 -6.38 24.49 -16.74
CA HIS A 305 -5.70 25.11 -17.89
C HIS A 305 -6.52 24.94 -19.18
N THR A 306 -7.26 23.84 -19.36
CA THR A 306 -7.98 23.57 -20.60
C THR A 306 -8.90 24.73 -21.02
N GLU A 307 -8.67 25.28 -22.21
CA GLU A 307 -9.50 26.34 -22.77
C GLU A 307 -10.92 25.83 -23.10
N ASP A 308 -11.93 26.69 -22.93
CA ASP A 308 -13.34 26.41 -23.23
C ASP A 308 -14.01 25.26 -22.44
N ALA A 309 -13.38 24.76 -21.37
CA ALA A 309 -13.99 23.78 -20.47
C ALA A 309 -15.26 24.34 -19.79
N VAL A 310 -16.36 23.58 -19.85
CA VAL A 310 -17.63 23.97 -19.20
C VAL A 310 -17.50 23.92 -17.68
N ILE A 311 -16.80 22.90 -17.18
CA ILE A 311 -16.28 22.77 -15.81
C ILE A 311 -14.88 22.20 -15.99
N GLY A 312 -13.86 22.99 -15.66
CA GLY A 312 -12.47 22.62 -15.81
C GLY A 312 -11.91 21.91 -14.58
N TYR A 313 -10.97 21.00 -14.81
CA TYR A 313 -10.32 20.18 -13.81
C TYR A 313 -8.81 20.20 -14.02
N ALA A 314 -8.09 19.87 -12.96
CA ALA A 314 -6.67 19.60 -13.01
C ALA A 314 -6.32 18.50 -12.01
N LEU A 315 -5.18 17.86 -12.24
CA LEU A 315 -4.59 16.92 -11.30
C LEU A 315 -3.83 17.71 -10.23
N LYS A 316 -4.25 17.61 -8.97
CA LYS A 316 -3.53 18.16 -7.82
C LYS A 316 -2.62 17.09 -7.20
N ILE A 317 -1.33 17.38 -7.15
CA ILE A 317 -0.31 16.59 -6.48
C ILE A 317 -0.07 17.24 -5.12
N SER A 318 -0.68 16.68 -4.07
CA SER A 318 -0.53 17.19 -2.70
C SER A 318 0.61 16.48 -1.98
N ARG A 319 1.49 17.22 -1.31
CA ARG A 319 2.72 16.66 -0.74
C ARG A 319 3.34 17.52 0.36
N SER A 320 4.22 16.91 1.16
CA SER A 320 4.99 17.57 2.23
C SER A 320 6.49 17.60 1.98
N GLU A 321 6.99 16.81 1.03
CA GLU A 321 8.42 16.63 0.75
C GLU A 321 8.72 16.73 -0.74
N GLN A 322 9.97 17.08 -1.08
CA GLN A 322 10.36 17.33 -2.47
C GLN A 322 10.32 16.06 -3.33
N ASP A 323 10.69 14.90 -2.77
CA ASP A 323 10.76 13.63 -3.49
C ASP A 323 9.38 13.03 -3.78
N ALA A 324 8.33 13.49 -3.09
CA ALA A 324 6.95 13.18 -3.41
C ALA A 324 6.52 13.91 -4.69
N SER A 325 6.20 13.17 -5.74
CA SER A 325 5.86 13.70 -7.06
C SER A 325 4.87 12.78 -7.78
N MET A 326 4.67 12.96 -9.09
CA MET A 326 3.86 12.05 -9.90
C MET A 326 4.69 11.34 -10.95
N LYS A 327 4.20 10.17 -11.36
CA LYS A 327 4.64 9.46 -12.57
C LYS A 327 3.45 9.09 -13.46
N MET A 328 3.70 8.91 -14.76
CA MET A 328 2.71 8.44 -15.73
C MET A 328 3.30 7.32 -16.59
N ASP A 329 2.57 6.22 -16.76
CA ASP A 329 3.03 5.06 -17.52
C ASP A 329 3.17 5.37 -19.02
N LEU A 330 4.39 5.25 -19.54
CA LEU A 330 4.75 5.41 -20.96
C LEU A 330 5.18 4.08 -21.60
N SER A 331 4.94 2.95 -20.96
CA SER A 331 5.42 1.64 -21.43
C SER A 331 4.89 1.29 -22.84
N SER A 332 3.71 1.81 -23.21
CA SER A 332 3.17 1.65 -24.57
C SER A 332 3.98 2.35 -25.66
N TYR A 333 4.87 3.28 -25.30
CA TYR A 333 5.74 4.04 -26.21
C TYR A 333 7.19 3.52 -26.26
N ILE A 334 7.49 2.40 -25.60
CA ILE A 334 8.81 1.74 -25.66
C ILE A 334 9.24 1.50 -27.12
N GLY A 335 10.47 1.89 -27.43
CA GLY A 335 11.03 1.85 -28.78
C GLY A 335 10.72 3.03 -29.69
N ARG A 336 10.09 4.08 -29.16
CA ARG A 336 9.73 5.28 -29.92
C ARG A 336 10.40 6.53 -29.37
N THR A 337 10.53 7.50 -30.27
CA THR A 337 10.77 8.88 -29.88
C THR A 337 9.41 9.55 -29.69
N VAL A 338 9.18 10.07 -28.50
CA VAL A 338 7.95 10.79 -28.15
C VAL A 338 8.27 12.22 -27.78
N LYS A 339 7.39 13.14 -28.18
CA LYS A 339 7.35 14.49 -27.64
C LYS A 339 6.23 14.56 -26.62
N ILE A 340 6.60 14.96 -25.42
CA ILE A 340 5.71 15.08 -24.27
C ILE A 340 5.55 16.56 -23.94
N THR A 341 4.32 16.99 -23.73
CA THR A 341 4.00 18.29 -23.12
C THR A 341 3.05 18.12 -21.96
N ALA A 342 3.17 19.00 -20.97
CA ALA A 342 2.22 19.11 -19.87
C ALA A 342 2.23 20.55 -19.36
N PHE A 343 1.11 21.02 -18.84
CA PHE A 343 1.05 22.29 -18.14
C PHE A 343 1.16 22.06 -16.65
N VAL A 344 2.05 22.81 -16.00
CA VAL A 344 2.30 22.67 -14.56
C VAL A 344 2.17 24.03 -13.88
N LYS A 345 1.42 24.08 -12.78
CA LYS A 345 1.29 25.25 -11.92
C LYS A 345 1.77 24.92 -10.51
N THR A 346 2.67 25.73 -9.96
CA THR A 346 3.24 25.53 -8.63
C THR A 346 3.72 26.85 -8.02
N GLN A 347 3.88 26.89 -6.70
CA GLN A 347 4.53 28.00 -5.99
C GLN A 347 6.04 27.77 -5.79
N ASP A 348 6.54 26.58 -6.12
CA ASP A 348 7.98 26.31 -6.15
C ASP A 348 8.65 27.02 -7.32
N LYS A 349 9.99 27.02 -7.39
CA LYS A 349 10.72 27.88 -8.33
C LYS A 349 11.00 27.20 -9.66
N LYS A 350 11.10 25.87 -9.68
CA LYS A 350 11.46 25.10 -10.86
C LYS A 350 10.58 23.88 -11.01
N ILE A 351 10.26 23.56 -12.25
CA ILE A 351 9.55 22.35 -12.66
C ILE A 351 10.54 21.47 -13.43
N ARG A 352 10.50 20.17 -13.17
CA ARG A 352 11.28 19.17 -13.87
C ARG A 352 10.38 18.11 -14.45
N MET A 353 10.72 17.66 -15.65
CA MET A 353 10.12 16.52 -16.28
C MET A 353 11.21 15.55 -16.70
N GLY A 354 11.00 14.27 -16.47
CA GLY A 354 11.98 13.25 -16.82
C GLY A 354 11.38 11.88 -17.07
N LEU A 355 12.25 10.91 -17.33
CA LEU A 355 11.89 9.53 -17.60
C LEU A 355 12.48 8.64 -16.51
N ASP A 356 11.62 7.89 -15.82
CA ASP A 356 12.01 6.80 -14.95
C ASP A 356 12.00 5.50 -15.73
N THR A 357 13.18 4.91 -15.84
CA THR A 357 13.40 3.58 -16.41
C THR A 357 14.12 2.73 -15.36
N THR A 358 15.11 1.92 -15.74
CA THR A 358 16.11 1.37 -14.82
C THR A 358 16.94 2.48 -14.15
N VAL A 359 17.08 3.63 -14.82
CA VAL A 359 17.74 4.83 -14.29
C VAL A 359 16.83 6.03 -14.56
N SER A 360 16.67 6.90 -13.58
CA SER A 360 15.94 8.16 -13.74
C SER A 360 16.79 9.17 -14.53
N GLU A 361 16.21 9.70 -15.61
CA GLU A 361 16.82 10.72 -16.46
C GLU A 361 15.97 11.99 -16.45
N GLN A 362 16.55 13.12 -16.06
CA GLN A 362 15.90 14.42 -16.20
C GLN A 362 15.98 14.89 -17.65
N LEU A 363 14.82 15.14 -18.28
CA LEU A 363 14.73 15.58 -19.66
C LEU A 363 14.74 17.10 -19.78
N ILE A 364 14.05 17.80 -18.86
CA ILE A 364 13.96 19.26 -18.87
C ILE A 364 13.83 19.82 -17.44
N GLU A 365 14.36 21.02 -17.23
CA GLU A 365 14.11 21.86 -16.06
C GLU A 365 13.69 23.25 -16.57
N LYS A 366 12.61 23.81 -16.03
CA LYS A 366 12.08 25.12 -16.40
C LYS A 366 11.74 25.93 -15.15
N ASN A 367 11.93 27.25 -15.21
CA ASN A 367 11.47 28.11 -14.11
C ASN A 367 9.93 28.11 -14.07
N ALA A 368 9.38 27.95 -12.88
CA ALA A 368 7.96 28.10 -12.63
C ALA A 368 7.55 29.58 -12.71
N SER A 369 6.24 29.82 -12.71
CA SER A 369 5.64 31.15 -12.64
C SER A 369 4.41 31.11 -11.73
N ASP A 370 3.83 32.27 -11.42
CA ASP A 370 2.58 32.34 -10.64
C ASP A 370 1.39 31.73 -11.40
N ASP A 371 1.56 31.47 -12.70
CA ASP A 371 0.58 30.87 -13.60
C ASP A 371 1.12 29.57 -14.24
N TRP A 372 0.27 28.88 -15.00
CA TRP A 372 0.59 27.65 -15.71
C TRP A 372 1.81 27.80 -16.62
N VAL A 373 2.72 26.82 -16.52
CA VAL A 373 3.93 26.74 -17.33
C VAL A 373 3.89 25.44 -18.12
N GLU A 374 3.90 25.55 -19.45
CA GLU A 374 4.12 24.39 -20.33
C GLU A 374 5.55 23.86 -20.13
N VAL A 375 5.70 22.59 -19.80
CA VAL A 375 6.96 21.85 -19.95
C VAL A 375 6.89 20.97 -21.18
N SER A 376 7.98 20.91 -21.94
CA SER A 376 8.06 20.12 -23.16
C SER A 376 9.42 19.46 -23.26
N ALA A 377 9.42 18.17 -23.59
CA ALA A 377 10.64 17.44 -23.92
C ALA A 377 10.37 16.42 -25.02
N GLU A 378 11.41 16.09 -25.76
CA GLU A 378 11.42 14.96 -26.68
C GLU A 378 12.41 13.93 -26.14
N CYS A 379 11.98 12.68 -26.00
CA CYS A 379 12.84 11.60 -25.53
C CYS A 379 12.63 10.33 -26.36
N THR A 380 13.68 9.53 -26.47
CA THR A 380 13.59 8.18 -27.06
C THR A 380 13.54 7.18 -25.93
N ILE A 381 12.50 6.36 -25.90
CA ILE A 381 12.34 5.29 -24.91
C ILE A 381 13.04 4.04 -25.46
N PRO A 382 14.12 3.54 -24.83
CA PRO A 382 14.87 2.39 -25.33
C PRO A 382 14.01 1.13 -25.51
N GLU A 383 14.28 0.33 -26.55
CA GLU A 383 13.49 -0.87 -26.91
C GLU A 383 13.68 -2.05 -25.96
N ASP A 384 14.76 -2.06 -25.18
CA ASP A 384 15.14 -3.11 -24.25
C ASP A 384 14.52 -2.92 -22.85
N LEU A 385 13.73 -1.87 -22.66
CA LEU A 385 13.00 -1.63 -21.42
C LEU A 385 11.75 -2.50 -21.32
N ASN A 386 11.41 -2.86 -20.09
CA ASN A 386 10.15 -3.53 -19.76
C ASN A 386 9.07 -2.52 -19.32
N SER A 387 9.50 -1.38 -18.77
CA SER A 387 8.63 -0.30 -18.31
C SER A 387 9.32 1.05 -18.52
N ALA A 388 8.55 2.09 -18.77
CA ALA A 388 9.04 3.47 -18.79
C ALA A 388 7.97 4.38 -18.22
N ASN A 389 8.32 5.29 -17.32
CA ASN A 389 7.39 6.24 -16.75
C ASN A 389 7.87 7.67 -16.97
N LEU A 390 6.98 8.56 -17.39
CA LEU A 390 7.18 9.99 -17.24
C LEU A 390 7.17 10.31 -15.74
N TYR A 391 8.01 11.24 -15.28
CA TYR A 391 7.80 11.89 -13.99
C TYR A 391 7.74 13.40 -14.13
N LEU A 392 6.94 14.02 -13.27
CA LEU A 392 6.88 15.48 -13.07
C LEU A 392 7.14 15.78 -11.59
N GLU A 393 8.05 16.71 -11.32
CA GLU A 393 8.40 17.15 -9.98
C GLU A 393 8.74 18.66 -9.98
N THR A 394 8.92 19.24 -8.80
CA THR A 394 9.42 20.62 -8.65
C THR A 394 10.63 20.65 -7.70
N ASP A 395 11.28 21.81 -7.57
CA ASP A 395 12.42 21.97 -6.67
C ASP A 395 12.10 22.21 -5.19
N GLY A 396 10.82 22.14 -4.80
CA GLY A 396 10.37 22.25 -3.42
C GLY A 396 9.30 21.23 -3.06
N SER A 397 8.56 21.49 -1.98
CA SER A 397 7.52 20.62 -1.44
C SER A 397 6.12 21.24 -1.50
N ALA A 398 5.93 22.35 -2.23
CA ALA A 398 4.60 22.89 -2.42
C ALA A 398 3.77 21.92 -3.28
N ASP A 399 2.46 21.90 -3.03
CA ASP A 399 1.51 21.28 -3.95
C ASP A 399 1.71 21.85 -5.35
N PHE A 400 1.55 20.99 -6.36
CA PHE A 400 1.55 21.42 -7.75
C PHE A 400 0.37 20.80 -8.50
N TYR A 401 0.00 21.46 -9.59
CA TYR A 401 -1.11 21.07 -10.44
C TYR A 401 -0.58 20.72 -11.82
N VAL A 402 -1.15 19.69 -12.42
CA VAL A 402 -0.82 19.25 -13.78
C VAL A 402 -2.10 19.17 -14.59
N ASP A 403 -2.03 19.66 -15.82
CA ASP A 403 -3.14 19.63 -16.77
C ASP A 403 -2.63 19.49 -18.21
N ASP A 404 -3.52 19.12 -19.13
CA ASP A 404 -3.29 19.00 -20.58
C ASP A 404 -1.98 18.26 -20.92
N ILE A 405 -1.91 16.96 -20.60
CA ILE A 405 -0.74 16.13 -20.93
C ILE A 405 -0.89 15.61 -22.36
N ASP A 406 0.01 16.00 -23.25
CA ASP A 406 0.11 15.47 -24.60
C ASP A 406 1.34 14.59 -24.78
N ILE A 407 1.15 13.46 -25.46
CA ILE A 407 2.22 12.56 -25.87
C ILE A 407 2.04 12.29 -27.34
N SER A 408 2.99 12.73 -28.15
CA SER A 408 2.96 12.58 -29.60
C SER A 408 4.14 11.75 -30.08
N VAL A 409 3.89 10.84 -31.02
CA VAL A 409 4.93 9.99 -31.59
C VAL A 409 5.66 10.77 -32.67
N VAL A 410 6.92 11.08 -32.43
CA VAL A 410 7.78 11.82 -33.36
C VAL A 410 8.37 10.88 -34.42
N SER A 411 8.89 9.73 -34.00
CA SER A 411 9.42 8.70 -34.90
C SER A 411 9.52 7.32 -34.23
N GLN A 412 9.67 6.27 -35.05
CA GLN A 412 9.92 4.90 -34.59
C GLN A 412 11.39 4.54 -34.87
N ASN A 413 12.06 3.88 -33.92
CA ASN A 413 13.40 3.35 -34.18
C ASN A 413 13.34 2.32 -35.31
N ALA A 414 14.12 2.57 -36.37
CA ALA A 414 14.24 1.65 -37.49
C ALA A 414 15.23 0.53 -37.16
N ALA A 415 14.78 -0.52 -36.48
CA ALA A 415 15.54 -1.77 -36.34
C ALA A 415 14.63 -2.99 -36.33
N GLY A 416 14.29 -3.48 -37.53
CA GLY A 416 13.48 -4.68 -37.71
C GLY A 416 13.04 -4.95 -39.15
N ALA A 417 13.78 -4.45 -40.15
CA ALA A 417 13.68 -4.98 -41.51
C ALA A 417 14.58 -6.21 -41.61
N GLU A 418 14.14 -7.35 -41.06
CA GLU A 418 14.68 -8.63 -41.51
C GLU A 418 14.10 -8.95 -42.89
N ASN A 419 15.03 -9.01 -43.83
CA ASN A 419 14.91 -9.35 -45.24
C ASN A 419 13.89 -10.47 -45.53
N ASN A 420 12.80 -10.12 -46.21
CA ASN A 420 12.13 -11.04 -47.12
C ASN A 420 12.86 -11.01 -48.47
N VAL A 421 13.86 -11.90 -48.64
CA VAL A 421 14.26 -12.45 -49.96
C VAL A 421 14.70 -13.89 -49.79
#